data_AF-A0A090SDM2-F1
#
_entry.id   AF-A0A090SDM2-F1
#
_cell.length_a   1.000
_cell.length_b   1.000
_cell.length_c   1.000
_cell.angle_alpha   90.00
_cell.angle_beta   90.00
_cell.angle_gamma   90.00
#
_symmetry.space_group_name_H-M   'P 1'
#
loop_
_entity.id
_entity.type
_entity.pdbx_description
1 polymer ?
#
loop_
_entity_poly.entity_id
_entity_poly.type
_entity_poly.pdbx_seq_one_letter_code
_entity_poly.pdbx_strand_id
1 'polypeptide(L)'
;MLNGAFGFAELNTDENGFNGQWTKAQTYIALGNVLHTLARMGIASTPMEGVDPEMIGEIFKDELGGYVCDFALALGYHKEGEDYNYGLPKSRLAQEDIITVL
;
A
#
# COMPACT_ATOMS: atom_id res chain seq x y z
N MET A 1 4.26 -17.07 24.06
CA MET A 1 3.87 -17.26 22.65
C MET A 1 2.68 -16.37 22.38
N LEU A 2 2.69 -15.69 21.23
CA LEU A 2 1.79 -14.59 20.82
C LEU A 2 0.32 -15.03 20.64
N ASN A 3 -0.37 -15.50 21.69
CA ASN A 3 -1.76 -15.97 21.63
C ASN A 3 -2.79 -14.81 21.46
N GLY A 4 -2.50 -13.82 20.61
CA GLY A 4 -3.38 -12.68 20.38
C GLY A 4 -2.83 -11.58 19.45
N ALA A 5 -1.61 -11.71 18.93
CA ALA A 5 -1.04 -10.70 18.03
C ALA A 5 -1.81 -10.58 16.70
N PHE A 6 -2.45 -11.68 16.27
CA PHE A 6 -3.26 -11.75 15.06
C PHE A 6 -4.76 -11.80 15.34
N GLY A 7 -5.20 -11.45 16.56
CA GLY A 7 -6.60 -11.62 16.96
C GLY A 7 -7.60 -10.96 16.00
N PHE A 8 -7.29 -9.79 15.45
CA PHE A 8 -8.15 -9.17 14.44
C PHE A 8 -8.11 -9.88 13.09
N ALA A 9 -6.97 -10.42 12.66
CA ALA A 9 -6.91 -11.21 11.43
C ALA A 9 -7.73 -12.49 11.59
N GLU A 10 -7.61 -13.17 12.73
CA GLU A 10 -8.36 -14.38 13.08
C GLU A 10 -9.88 -14.12 13.12
N LEU A 11 -10.31 -13.01 13.72
CA LEU A 11 -11.73 -12.60 13.74
C LEU A 11 -12.31 -12.31 12.35
N ASN A 12 -11.46 -12.00 11.36
CA ASN A 12 -11.85 -11.72 9.99
C ASN A 12 -11.46 -12.86 9.01
N THR A 13 -11.12 -14.03 9.55
CA THR A 13 -10.87 -15.24 8.75
C THR A 13 -12.19 -15.92 8.42
N ASP A 14 -12.40 -16.23 7.15
CA ASP A 14 -13.58 -16.95 6.68
C ASP A 14 -13.53 -18.47 7.01
N GLU A 15 -14.60 -19.18 6.67
CA GLU A 15 -14.72 -20.63 6.91
C GLU A 15 -13.65 -21.48 6.20
N ASN A 16 -13.01 -20.95 5.14
CA ASN A 16 -11.95 -21.61 4.39
C ASN A 16 -10.55 -21.26 4.93
N GLY A 17 -10.46 -20.47 6.00
CA GLY A 17 -9.19 -20.02 6.55
C GLY A 17 -8.60 -18.80 5.83
N PHE A 18 -9.36 -18.13 4.96
CA PHE A 18 -8.88 -16.97 4.21
C PHE A 18 -9.25 -15.65 4.89
N ASN A 19 -8.26 -14.78 5.09
CA ASN A 19 -8.43 -13.44 5.65
C ASN A 19 -7.79 -12.33 4.77
N GLY A 20 -7.46 -12.66 3.52
CA GLY A 20 -6.72 -11.78 2.61
C GLY A 20 -7.42 -10.43 2.36
N GLN A 21 -8.76 -10.39 2.37
CA GLN A 21 -9.50 -9.12 2.22
C GLN A 21 -9.20 -8.15 3.36
N TRP A 22 -9.18 -8.64 4.60
CA TRP A 22 -8.94 -7.80 5.77
C TRP A 22 -7.45 -7.44 5.90
N THR A 23 -6.54 -8.41 5.71
CA THR A 23 -5.10 -8.20 5.85
C THR A 23 -4.55 -7.28 4.77
N LYS A 24 -5.06 -7.36 3.52
CA LYS A 24 -4.74 -6.42 2.45
C LYS A 24 -5.08 -4.98 2.82
N ALA A 25 -6.25 -4.72 3.42
CA ALA A 25 -6.57 -3.37 3.87
C ALA A 25 -5.55 -2.83 4.90
N GLN A 26 -4.98 -3.69 5.75
CA GLN A 26 -3.95 -3.28 6.71
C GLN A 26 -2.64 -2.87 6.03
N THR A 27 -2.27 -3.52 4.91
CA THR A 27 -1.08 -3.13 4.14
C THR A 27 -1.26 -1.76 3.47
N TYR A 28 -2.47 -1.39 3.07
CA TYR A 28 -2.79 -0.06 2.55
C TYR A 28 -2.75 1.05 3.62
N ILE A 29 -3.12 0.73 4.87
CA ILE A 29 -2.93 1.65 6.00
C ILE A 29 -1.43 1.92 6.20
N ALA A 30 -0.61 0.86 6.18
CA ALA A 30 0.84 0.99 6.26
C ALA A 30 1.41 1.79 5.08
N LEU A 31 0.94 1.55 3.86
CA LEU A 31 1.33 2.31 2.67
C LEU A 31 1.03 3.80 2.82
N GLY A 32 -0.18 4.17 3.26
CA GLY A 32 -0.54 5.57 3.51
C GLY A 32 0.38 6.24 4.54
N ASN A 33 0.72 5.53 5.61
CA ASN A 33 1.67 6.01 6.62
C ASN A 33 3.08 6.22 6.04
N VAL A 34 3.57 5.28 5.22
CA VAL A 34 4.87 5.39 4.56
C VAL A 34 4.89 6.58 3.59
N LEU A 35 3.87 6.74 2.73
CA LEU A 35 3.77 7.87 1.80
C LEU A 35 3.81 9.22 2.53
N HIS A 36 3.09 9.34 3.64
CA HIS A 36 3.13 10.54 4.47
C HIS A 36 4.52 10.78 5.07
N THR A 37 5.18 9.72 5.56
CA THR A 37 6.52 9.79 6.14
C THR A 37 7.57 10.22 5.12
N LEU A 38 7.55 9.64 3.92
CA LEU A 38 8.50 9.96 2.86
C LEU A 38 8.40 11.42 2.40
N ALA A 39 7.17 11.94 2.29
CA ALA A 39 6.95 13.35 1.99
C ALA A 39 7.59 14.28 3.03
N ARG A 40 7.49 13.93 4.32
CA ARG A 40 8.14 14.69 5.41
C ARG A 40 9.67 14.62 5.37
N MET A 41 10.20 13.53 4.82
CA MET A 41 11.65 13.32 4.66
C MET A 41 12.20 13.91 3.35
N GLY A 42 11.35 14.45 2.47
CA GLY A 42 11.77 14.92 1.15
C GLY A 42 12.16 13.80 0.19
N ILE A 43 11.67 12.57 0.41
CA ILE A 43 11.92 11.42 -0.45
C ILE A 43 10.73 11.28 -1.41
N ALA A 44 11.01 11.26 -2.71
CA ALA A 44 10.02 11.00 -3.74
C ALA A 44 9.63 9.51 -3.73
N SER A 45 8.39 9.22 -4.10
CA SER A 45 7.91 7.84 -4.18
C SER A 45 6.79 7.67 -5.19
N THR A 46 6.67 6.44 -5.71
CA THR A 46 5.63 6.03 -6.65
C THR A 46 4.97 4.75 -6.14
N PRO A 47 3.76 4.82 -5.55
CA PRO A 47 2.98 3.62 -5.25
C PRO A 47 2.48 2.99 -6.55
N MET A 48 2.53 1.66 -6.66
CA MET A 48 2.25 0.91 -7.88
C MET A 48 1.37 -0.32 -7.58
N GLU A 49 0.11 -0.26 -7.99
CA GLU A 49 -0.77 -1.45 -8.09
C GLU A 49 -0.65 -2.15 -9.45
N GLY A 50 -0.05 -1.48 -10.46
CA GLY A 50 0.21 -2.04 -11.79
C GLY A 50 1.39 -3.02 -11.81
N VAL A 51 1.41 -3.95 -10.85
CA VAL A 51 2.37 -5.05 -10.74
C VAL A 51 1.73 -6.36 -11.18
N ASP A 52 2.53 -7.42 -11.34
CA ASP A 52 2.06 -8.79 -11.54
C ASP A 52 2.24 -9.57 -10.22
N PRO A 53 1.19 -9.73 -9.40
CA PRO A 53 1.29 -10.39 -8.10
C PRO A 53 1.70 -11.87 -8.20
N GLU A 54 1.29 -12.56 -9.26
CA GLU A 54 1.63 -13.97 -9.47
C GLU A 54 3.12 -14.09 -9.79
N MET A 55 3.62 -13.28 -10.72
CA MET A 55 5.05 -13.26 -11.06
C MET A 55 5.92 -12.85 -9.87
N ILE A 56 5.50 -11.87 -9.08
CA ILE A 56 6.20 -11.48 -7.84
C ILE A 56 6.20 -12.65 -6.85
N GLY A 57 5.06 -13.34 -6.70
CA GLY A 57 4.90 -14.54 -5.89
C GLY A 57 5.89 -15.64 -6.25
N GLU A 58 6.08 -15.89 -7.55
CA GLU A 58 7.01 -16.92 -8.03
C GLU A 58 8.48 -16.50 -7.89
N ILE A 59 8.82 -15.25 -8.21
CA ILE A 59 10.20 -14.76 -8.14
C ILE A 59 10.69 -14.68 -6.68
N PHE A 60 9.84 -14.23 -5.76
CA PHE A 60 10.18 -14.02 -4.34
C PHE A 60 9.50 -15.03 -3.43
N LYS A 61 9.33 -16.27 -3.90
CA LYS A 61 8.59 -17.31 -3.19
C LYS A 61 9.10 -17.56 -1.78
N ASP A 62 10.41 -17.56 -1.59
CA ASP A 62 11.05 -17.84 -0.32
C ASP A 62 10.90 -16.65 0.65
N GLU A 63 11.04 -15.41 0.15
CA GLU A 63 10.87 -14.19 0.95
C GLU A 63 9.41 -13.94 1.32
N LEU A 64 8.49 -14.23 0.39
CA LEU A 64 7.07 -14.06 0.62
C LEU A 64 6.49 -15.16 1.50
N GLY A 65 7.07 -16.37 1.58
CA GLY A 65 6.69 -17.36 2.58
C GLY A 65 5.19 -17.69 2.64
N GLY A 66 4.49 -17.63 1.50
CA GLY A 66 3.04 -17.85 1.39
C GLY A 66 2.17 -16.58 1.51
N TYR A 67 2.76 -15.40 1.67
CA TYR A 67 2.07 -14.10 1.57
C TYR A 67 1.93 -13.66 0.10
N VAL A 68 1.01 -12.72 -0.13
CA VAL A 68 0.73 -12.14 -1.45
C VAL A 68 1.17 -10.68 -1.48
N CYS A 69 1.77 -10.24 -2.59
CA CYS A 69 2.19 -8.86 -2.82
C CYS A 69 1.29 -8.19 -3.87
N ASP A 70 0.38 -7.33 -3.43
CA ASP A 70 -0.60 -6.64 -4.29
C ASP A 70 -0.11 -5.30 -4.85
N PHE A 71 0.92 -4.71 -4.25
CA PHE A 71 1.48 -3.44 -4.68
C PHE A 71 2.96 -3.35 -4.36
N ALA A 72 3.66 -2.49 -5.08
CA ALA A 72 5.01 -2.06 -4.75
C ALA A 72 5.07 -0.55 -4.52
N LEU A 73 6.14 -0.10 -3.88
CA LEU A 73 6.46 1.31 -3.70
C LEU A 73 7.90 1.53 -4.17
N ALA A 74 8.09 2.33 -5.21
CA ALA A 74 9.43 2.82 -5.56
C ALA A 74 9.73 4.07 -4.74
N LEU A 75 10.97 4.21 -4.26
CA LEU A 75 11.42 5.32 -3.43
C LEU A 75 12.75 5.85 -3.94
N GLY A 76 12.95 7.17 -3.87
CA GLY A 76 14.20 7.79 -4.28
C GLY A 76 14.04 9.29 -4.48
N TYR A 77 14.74 9.81 -5.48
CA TYR A 77 14.64 11.21 -5.89
C TYR A 77 14.23 11.26 -7.36
N HIS A 78 13.32 12.18 -7.69
CA HIS A 78 12.90 12.37 -9.07
C HIS A 78 14.07 12.86 -9.92
N LYS A 79 14.03 12.57 -11.21
CA LYS A 79 15.04 13.05 -12.15
C LYS A 79 14.68 14.47 -12.60
N GLU A 80 15.56 15.43 -12.36
CA GLU A 80 15.35 16.82 -12.78
C GLU A 80 15.18 16.90 -14.31
N GLY A 81 14.18 17.66 -14.76
CA GLY A 81 13.88 17.86 -16.17
C GLY A 81 13.26 16.67 -16.92
N GLU A 82 13.15 15.50 -16.29
CA GLU A 82 12.62 14.28 -16.95
C GLU A 82 11.40 13.68 -16.23
N ASP A 83 11.14 14.05 -14.98
CA ASP A 83 9.85 13.76 -14.33
C ASP A 83 8.81 14.79 -14.78
N TYR A 84 7.99 14.41 -15.76
CA TYR A 84 6.93 15.27 -16.30
C TYR A 84 5.84 15.61 -15.29
N ASN A 85 5.68 14.80 -14.24
CA ASN A 85 4.62 14.97 -13.24
C ASN A 85 5.09 15.87 -12.09
N TYR A 86 6.41 15.96 -11.88
CA TYR A 86 7.00 16.82 -10.86
C TYR A 86 6.69 18.29 -11.13
N GLY A 87 6.15 18.98 -10.11
CA GLY A 87 5.80 20.40 -10.18
C GLY A 87 4.43 20.72 -10.78
N LEU A 88 3.73 19.75 -11.39
CA LEU A 88 2.35 19.95 -11.81
C LEU A 88 1.43 20.13 -10.60
N PRO A 89 0.39 20.99 -10.71
CA PRO A 89 -0.58 21.16 -9.64
C PRO A 89 -1.33 19.86 -9.39
N LYS A 90 -1.46 19.45 -8.12
CA LYS A 90 -2.29 18.30 -7.75
C LYS A 90 -3.76 18.63 -7.97
N SER A 91 -4.50 17.67 -8.54
CA SER A 91 -5.95 17.73 -8.68
C SER A 91 -6.64 16.73 -7.74
N ARG A 92 -7.74 17.14 -7.09
CA ARG A 92 -8.61 16.33 -6.23
C ARG A 92 -10.06 16.81 -6.42
N LEU A 93 -11.02 15.96 -6.04
CA LEU A 93 -12.43 16.36 -5.98
C LEU A 93 -12.63 17.52 -5.00
N ALA A 94 -13.69 18.31 -5.20
CA ALA A 94 -14.04 19.41 -4.30
C ALA A 94 -14.45 18.86 -2.92
N GLN A 95 -14.27 19.65 -1.85
CA GLN A 95 -14.51 19.16 -0.49
C GLN A 95 -15.96 18.76 -0.27
N GLU A 96 -16.89 19.53 -0.83
CA GLU A 96 -18.34 19.29 -0.81
C GLU A 96 -18.74 17.97 -1.47
N ASP A 97 -17.91 17.41 -2.36
CA ASP A 97 -18.17 16.12 -3.01
C ASP A 97 -17.70 14.93 -2.16
N ILE A 98 -16.83 15.14 -1.17
CA ILE A 98 -16.16 14.06 -0.41
C ILE A 98 -16.28 14.18 1.12
N ILE A 99 -16.75 15.30 1.65
CA ILE A 99 -16.94 15.53 3.09
C ILE A 99 -18.40 15.95 3.34
N THR A 100 -19.07 15.25 4.25
CA THR A 100 -20.39 15.62 4.77
C THR A 100 -20.26 16.00 6.24
N VAL A 101 -20.70 17.20 6.62
CA VAL A 101 -20.80 17.64 8.02
C VAL A 101 -22.25 17.44 8.46
N LEU A 102 -22.46 16.67 9.53
CA LEU A 102 -23.77 16.32 10.08
C LEU A 102 -24.14 17.21 11.27
#